data_AF-Q2JJ24-F1
#
_entry.id   AF-Q2JJ24-F1
#
_cell.length_a   1.000
_cell.length_b   1.000
_cell.length_c   1.000
_cell.angle_alpha   90.00
_cell.angle_beta   90.00
_cell.angle_gamma   90.00
#
_symmetry.space_group_name_H-M   'P 1'
#
loop_
_entity.id
_entity.type
_entity.pdbx_description
1 polymer ?
#
loop_
_entity_poly.entity_id
_entity_poly.type
_entity_poly.pdbx_seq_one_letter_code
_entity_poly.pdbx_strand_id
1 'polypeptide(L)'
;MPLGSTHDRITLWTAPGITLAAGLLGNSTTVALAVGSAYLFSGLMFSGDLDTCSRQYQRWLFLCWIWLPYRKWMRHRSFWSHGPIVGTAVRVLYLSLWAGGVGLLGAWLGSQLGWWMWQPWVWGSDLWQLLQVHAEMLFWIGMGLELGSVNHSLSDWTISRWKRWRKRRQARSPARRLSYRR
;
A
#
# COMPACT_ATOMS: atom_id res chain seq x y z
N MET A 1 0.31 18.73 -3.36
CA MET A 1 -0.09 17.70 -2.38
C MET A 1 0.48 18.09 -1.01
N PRO A 2 -0.01 17.54 0.12
CA PRO A 2 0.71 17.62 1.39
C PRO A 2 2.14 17.06 1.23
N LEU A 3 3.05 17.41 2.14
CA LEU A 3 4.37 16.78 2.14
C LEU A 3 4.18 15.30 2.49
N GLY A 4 4.85 14.38 1.79
CA GLY A 4 4.77 12.93 2.07
C GLY A 4 5.01 12.57 3.55
N SER A 5 5.81 13.39 4.24
CA SER A 5 6.04 13.28 5.68
C SER A 5 4.80 13.43 6.58
N THR A 6 3.75 14.13 6.12
CA THR A 6 2.52 14.27 6.90
C THR A 6 1.71 12.97 6.86
N HIS A 7 1.67 12.29 5.71
CA HIS A 7 1.02 10.99 5.56
C HIS A 7 1.73 9.93 6.39
N ASP A 8 3.07 9.92 6.35
CA ASP A 8 3.88 9.01 7.15
C ASP A 8 3.58 9.12 8.65
N ARG A 9 3.49 10.35 9.16
CA ARG A 9 3.17 10.60 10.57
C ARG A 9 1.77 10.11 10.92
N ILE A 10 0.78 10.38 10.07
CA ILE A 10 -0.60 9.93 10.32
C ILE A 10 -0.61 8.40 10.41
N THR A 11 -0.03 7.71 9.42
CA THR A 11 0.09 6.23 9.42
C THR A 11 0.78 5.72 10.68
N LEU A 12 1.88 6.33 11.13
CA LEU A 12 2.57 5.91 12.36
C LEU A 12 1.73 6.13 13.62
N TRP A 13 0.97 7.23 13.69
CA TRP A 13 0.12 7.54 14.85
C TRP A 13 -1.13 6.66 14.92
N THR A 14 -1.69 6.27 13.78
CA THR A 14 -2.88 5.40 13.71
C THR A 14 -2.55 3.91 13.80
N ALA A 15 -1.31 3.51 13.50
CA ALA A 15 -0.90 2.11 13.50
C ALA A 15 -1.12 1.37 14.84
N PRO A 16 -0.81 1.93 16.02
CA PRO A 16 -1.07 1.24 17.29
C PRO A 16 -2.55 0.95 17.50
N GLY A 17 -3.42 1.91 17.17
CA GLY A 17 -4.88 1.74 17.29
C GLY A 17 -5.43 0.66 16.36
N ILE A 18 -4.98 0.66 15.09
CA ILE A 18 -5.35 -0.37 14.10
C ILE A 18 -4.87 -1.75 14.56
N THR A 19 -3.62 -1.85 15.03
CA THR A 19 -3.00 -3.10 15.50
C THR A 19 -3.77 -3.67 16.69
N LEU A 20 -4.09 -2.84 17.69
CA LEU A 20 -4.86 -3.24 18.86
C LEU A 20 -6.28 -3.68 18.49
N ALA A 21 -6.98 -2.91 17.65
CA ALA A 21 -8.32 -3.25 17.21
C ALA A 21 -8.34 -4.60 16.47
N ALA A 22 -7.37 -4.85 15.59
CA ALA A 22 -7.24 -6.11 14.88
C ALA A 22 -6.95 -7.29 15.82
N GLY A 23 -6.09 -7.09 16.82
CA GLY A 23 -5.79 -8.11 17.83
C GLY A 23 -7.00 -8.49 18.68
N LEU A 24 -7.82 -7.49 19.06
CA LEU A 24 -9.05 -7.72 19.81
C LEU A 24 -10.11 -8.42 18.97
N LEU A 25 -10.29 -8.01 17.70
CA LEU A 25 -11.28 -8.61 16.79
C LEU A 25 -10.90 -10.04 16.39
N GLY A 26 -9.62 -10.29 16.10
CA GLY A 26 -9.10 -11.61 15.75
C GLY A 26 -8.76 -12.48 16.96
N ASN A 27 -8.93 -11.97 18.18
CA ASN A 27 -8.56 -12.61 19.44
C ASN A 27 -7.16 -13.28 19.40
N SER A 28 -6.20 -12.64 18.74
CA SER A 28 -4.90 -13.23 18.44
C SER A 28 -3.83 -12.16 18.26
N THR A 29 -2.72 -12.30 19.00
CA THR A 29 -1.55 -11.42 18.84
C THR A 29 -0.92 -11.58 17.45
N THR A 30 -0.99 -12.76 16.86
CA THR A 30 -0.48 -13.00 15.50
C THR A 30 -1.27 -12.20 14.48
N VAL A 31 -2.60 -12.17 14.60
CA VAL A 31 -3.47 -11.34 13.73
C VAL A 31 -3.18 -9.86 13.95
N ALA A 32 -3.00 -9.43 15.21
CA ALA A 32 -2.63 -8.05 15.53
C ALA A 32 -1.36 -7.61 14.80
N LEU A 33 -0.28 -8.38 14.95
CA LEU A 33 1.02 -8.10 14.33
C LEU A 33 0.95 -8.18 12.80
N ALA A 34 0.24 -9.16 12.24
CA ALA A 34 0.07 -9.30 10.81
C ALA A 34 -0.67 -8.08 10.21
N VAL A 35 -1.78 -7.66 10.80
CA VAL A 35 -2.54 -6.49 10.34
C VAL A 35 -1.75 -5.20 10.55
N GLY A 36 -1.12 -5.02 11.71
CA GLY A 36 -0.32 -3.84 12.01
C GLY A 36 0.87 -3.67 11.06
N SER A 37 1.59 -4.77 10.79
CA SER A 37 2.71 -4.77 9.85
C SER A 37 2.26 -4.50 8.41
N ALA A 38 1.18 -5.15 7.95
CA ALA A 38 0.57 -4.90 6.66
C ALA A 38 0.08 -3.44 6.51
N TYR A 39 -0.54 -2.89 7.54
CA TYR A 39 -1.01 -1.51 7.58
C TYR A 39 0.14 -0.51 7.41
N LEU A 40 1.23 -0.69 8.17
CA LEU A 40 2.42 0.13 8.07
C LEU A 40 3.07 0.01 6.69
N PHE A 41 3.23 -1.21 6.19
CA PHE A 41 3.79 -1.46 4.88
C PHE A 41 2.99 -0.78 3.77
N SER A 42 1.66 -0.91 3.80
CA SER A 42 0.77 -0.26 2.85
C SER A 42 0.80 1.26 2.94
N GLY A 43 0.67 1.82 4.15
CA GLY A 43 0.67 3.28 4.33
C GLY A 43 2.01 3.94 4.00
N LEU A 44 3.13 3.24 4.18
CA LEU A 44 4.47 3.81 4.00
C LEU A 44 5.12 3.47 2.66
N MET A 45 4.90 2.27 2.11
CA MET A 45 5.64 1.77 0.95
C MET A 45 4.73 1.35 -0.20
N PHE A 46 3.50 0.95 0.12
CA PHE A 46 2.59 0.33 -0.83
C PHE A 46 1.27 1.09 -0.87
N SER A 47 1.35 2.37 -1.27
CA SER A 47 0.23 3.29 -1.50
C SER A 47 -0.03 3.53 -3.00
N GLY A 48 -1.21 4.06 -3.36
CA GLY A 48 -1.62 4.31 -4.75
C GLY A 48 -0.65 5.22 -5.52
N ASP A 49 0.10 6.05 -4.79
CA ASP A 49 1.12 6.95 -5.33
C ASP A 49 2.35 6.24 -5.94
N LEU A 50 2.41 4.90 -5.95
CA LEU A 50 3.40 4.13 -6.70
C LEU A 50 3.31 4.34 -8.22
N ASP A 51 2.20 4.90 -8.70
CA ASP A 51 2.02 5.34 -10.08
C ASP A 51 2.73 6.68 -10.41
N THR A 52 3.46 7.28 -9.46
CA THR A 52 4.26 8.50 -9.66
C THR A 52 5.65 8.40 -9.01
N CYS A 53 6.54 9.37 -9.26
CA CYS A 53 7.82 9.50 -8.55
C CYS A 53 7.63 10.00 -7.10
N SER A 54 6.84 9.27 -6.31
CA SER A 54 6.50 9.60 -4.94
C SER A 54 7.57 9.13 -3.94
N ARG A 55 7.41 9.53 -2.68
CA ARG A 55 8.28 9.08 -1.59
C ARG A 55 8.16 7.57 -1.36
N GLN A 56 6.96 7.03 -1.59
CA GLN A 56 6.68 5.59 -1.52
C GLN A 56 7.45 4.86 -2.61
N TYR A 57 7.45 5.36 -3.86
CA TYR A 57 8.26 4.81 -4.94
C TYR A 57 9.76 4.81 -4.60
N GLN A 58 10.27 5.89 -4.00
CA GLN A 58 11.68 6.00 -3.59
C GLN A 58 12.06 5.03 -2.45
N ARG A 59 11.12 4.64 -1.58
CA ARG A 59 11.37 3.71 -0.47
C ARG A 59 11.64 2.28 -0.91
N TRP A 60 11.29 1.93 -2.15
CA TRP A 60 11.69 0.64 -2.73
C TRP A 60 13.18 0.59 -3.08
N LEU A 61 13.91 1.70 -2.96
CA LEU A 61 15.35 1.79 -3.18
C LEU A 61 15.73 1.16 -4.54
N PHE A 62 16.60 0.15 -4.52
CA PHE A 62 16.97 -0.59 -5.71
C PHE A 62 15.77 -1.26 -6.38
N LEU A 63 14.81 -1.80 -5.62
CA LEU A 63 13.62 -2.46 -6.16
C LEU A 63 12.62 -1.50 -6.81
N CYS A 64 12.89 -0.19 -6.89
CA CYS A 64 12.00 0.75 -7.57
C CYS A 64 11.82 0.44 -9.07
N TRP A 65 12.75 -0.28 -9.70
CA TRP A 65 12.65 -0.66 -11.12
C TRP A 65 11.48 -1.60 -11.38
N ILE A 66 11.10 -2.44 -10.41
CA ILE A 66 9.94 -3.34 -10.55
C ILE A 66 8.66 -2.55 -10.75
N TRP A 67 8.59 -1.30 -10.29
CA TRP A 67 7.40 -0.46 -10.40
C TRP A 67 7.36 0.38 -11.69
N LEU A 68 8.41 0.36 -12.51
CA LEU A 68 8.44 1.12 -13.77
C LEU A 68 7.35 0.69 -14.76
N PRO A 69 7.07 -0.61 -14.98
CA PRO A 69 5.97 -1.03 -15.86
C PRO A 69 4.62 -0.62 -15.29
N TYR A 70 4.41 -0.81 -13.98
CA TYR A 70 3.20 -0.37 -13.29
C TYR A 70 2.95 1.12 -13.52
N ARG A 71 3.99 1.96 -13.36
CA ARG A 71 3.92 3.41 -13.59
C ARG A 71 3.59 3.80 -15.02
N LYS A 72 4.09 3.05 -16.02
CA LYS A 72 3.84 3.32 -17.43
C LYS A 72 2.40 3.00 -17.84
N TRP A 73 1.80 1.98 -17.24
CA TRP A 73 0.48 1.49 -17.64
C TRP A 73 -0.66 2.06 -16.78
N MET A 74 -0.40 2.40 -15.53
CA MET A 74 -1.42 2.91 -14.62
C MET A 74 -1.57 4.42 -14.74
N ARG A 75 -2.78 4.88 -15.06
CA ARG A 75 -3.08 6.31 -15.07
C ARG A 75 -3.24 6.82 -13.64
N HIS A 76 -2.54 7.92 -13.31
CA HIS A 76 -2.62 8.53 -11.99
C HIS A 76 -4.06 8.88 -11.61
N ARG A 77 -4.48 8.50 -10.39
CA ARG A 77 -5.86 8.64 -9.85
C ARG A 77 -6.95 7.88 -10.63
N SER A 78 -6.59 6.85 -11.37
CA SER A 78 -7.58 5.94 -11.93
C SER A 78 -8.19 5.05 -10.85
N PHE A 79 -9.35 4.45 -11.15
CA PHE A 79 -9.96 3.42 -10.31
C PHE A 79 -9.00 2.24 -10.08
N TRP A 80 -8.11 1.96 -11.02
CA TRP A 80 -7.15 0.85 -10.94
C TRP A 80 -5.93 1.13 -10.06
N SER A 81 -5.56 2.40 -9.83
CA SER A 81 -4.43 2.75 -8.95
C SER A 81 -4.86 3.25 -7.57
N HIS A 82 -5.97 3.99 -7.50
CA HIS A 82 -6.48 4.61 -6.26
C HIS A 82 -7.87 4.12 -5.84
N GLY A 83 -8.49 3.20 -6.58
CA GLY A 83 -9.77 2.63 -6.16
C GLY A 83 -9.64 1.87 -4.84
N PRO A 84 -10.60 2.03 -3.92
CA PRO A 84 -10.63 1.22 -2.69
C PRO A 84 -10.74 -0.25 -3.08
N ILE A 85 -9.99 -1.13 -2.41
CA ILE A 85 -9.92 -2.57 -2.70
C ILE A 85 -9.20 -2.86 -4.02
N VAL A 86 -9.70 -2.32 -5.13
CA VAL A 86 -9.18 -2.60 -6.48
C VAL A 86 -7.73 -2.17 -6.63
N GLY A 87 -7.37 -0.96 -6.18
CA GLY A 87 -6.00 -0.46 -6.31
C GLY A 87 -4.98 -1.29 -5.55
N THR A 88 -5.32 -1.73 -4.35
CA THR A 88 -4.48 -2.62 -3.54
C THR A 88 -4.43 -4.02 -4.14
N ALA A 89 -5.57 -4.59 -4.55
CA ALA A 89 -5.63 -5.91 -5.18
C ALA A 89 -4.76 -5.98 -6.45
N VAL A 90 -4.81 -4.96 -7.31
CA VAL A 90 -3.95 -4.87 -8.51
C VAL A 90 -2.48 -4.88 -8.14
N ARG A 91 -2.08 -4.12 -7.11
CA ARG A 91 -0.67 -4.05 -6.69
C ARG A 91 -0.22 -5.34 -6.01
N VAL A 92 -1.10 -6.02 -5.28
CA VAL A 92 -0.81 -7.33 -4.68
C VAL A 92 -0.61 -8.35 -5.79
N LEU A 93 -1.53 -8.42 -6.75
CA LEU A 93 -1.39 -9.26 -7.93
C LEU A 93 -0.09 -8.96 -8.70
N TYR A 94 0.24 -7.68 -8.87
CA TYR A 94 1.46 -7.26 -9.53
C TYR A 94 2.73 -7.76 -8.85
N LEU A 95 2.83 -7.62 -7.52
CA LEU A 95 3.95 -8.14 -6.77
C LEU A 95 3.98 -9.67 -6.76
N SER A 96 2.82 -10.33 -6.67
CA SER A 96 2.72 -11.78 -6.73
C SER A 96 3.21 -12.34 -8.07
N LEU A 97 2.94 -11.64 -9.18
CA LEU A 97 3.47 -12.02 -10.49
C LEU A 97 4.99 -11.86 -10.58
N TRP A 98 5.55 -10.78 -10.03
CA TRP A 98 7.00 -10.61 -9.94
C TRP A 98 7.65 -11.69 -9.07
N ALA A 99 7.11 -11.92 -7.87
CA ALA A 99 7.60 -12.92 -6.93
C ALA A 99 7.50 -14.34 -7.52
N GLY A 100 6.37 -14.66 -8.15
CA GLY A 100 6.16 -15.94 -8.83
C GLY A 100 7.11 -16.11 -10.02
N GLY A 101 7.29 -15.09 -10.85
CA GLY A 101 8.21 -15.15 -12.00
C GLY A 101 9.67 -15.34 -11.57
N VAL A 102 10.14 -14.57 -10.58
CA VAL A 102 11.50 -14.72 -10.03
C VAL A 102 11.66 -16.06 -9.32
N GLY A 103 10.65 -16.48 -8.55
CA GLY A 103 10.64 -17.77 -7.86
C GLY A 103 10.72 -18.95 -8.81
N LEU A 104 9.91 -18.96 -9.87
CA LEU A 104 9.95 -19.99 -10.91
C LEU A 104 11.27 -20.01 -11.67
N LEU A 105 11.83 -18.83 -11.99
CA LEU A 105 13.15 -18.74 -12.64
C LEU A 105 14.25 -19.30 -11.74
N GLY A 106 14.27 -18.93 -10.46
CA GLY A 106 15.23 -19.44 -9.48
C GLY A 106 15.08 -20.94 -9.27
N ALA A 107 13.85 -21.43 -9.19
CA ALA A 107 13.55 -22.85 -9.08
C ALA A 107 13.98 -23.63 -10.33
N TRP A 108 13.84 -23.04 -11.51
CA TRP A 108 14.32 -23.63 -12.76
C TRP A 108 15.84 -23.70 -12.76
N LEU A 109 16.53 -22.62 -12.43
CA LEU A 109 17.99 -22.58 -12.35
C LEU A 109 18.55 -23.60 -11.34
N GLY A 110 17.97 -23.68 -10.14
CA GLY A 110 18.40 -24.66 -9.14
C GLY A 110 18.20 -26.11 -9.61
N SER A 111 17.19 -26.37 -10.45
CA SER A 111 17.02 -27.69 -11.07
C SER A 111 18.11 -28.00 -12.10
N GLN A 112 18.56 -27.00 -12.88
CA GLN A 112 19.67 -27.18 -13.82
C GLN A 112 21.00 -27.40 -13.11
N LEU A 113 21.16 -26.84 -11.91
CA LEU A 113 22.33 -27.02 -11.05
C LEU A 113 22.27 -28.32 -10.21
N GLY A 114 21.18 -29.09 -10.32
CA GLY A 114 21.01 -30.36 -9.59
C GLY A 114 20.69 -30.22 -8.11
N TRP A 115 20.29 -29.03 -7.62
CA TRP A 115 19.93 -28.83 -6.21
C TRP A 115 18.62 -29.50 -5.82
N TRP A 116 17.68 -29.59 -6.76
CA TRP A 116 16.38 -30.23 -6.59
C TRP A 116 15.82 -30.68 -7.93
N MET A 117 14.78 -31.51 -7.89
CA MET A 117 14.07 -31.93 -9.09
C MET A 117 13.08 -30.85 -9.51
N TRP A 118 12.99 -30.59 -10.81
CA TRP A 118 11.99 -29.68 -11.38
C TRP A 118 10.59 -30.30 -11.28
N GLN A 119 9.76 -29.80 -10.36
CA GLN A 119 8.42 -30.34 -10.10
C GLN A 119 7.35 -29.22 -9.99
N PRO A 120 7.10 -28.46 -11.07
CA PRO A 120 6.22 -27.28 -11.04
C PRO A 120 4.77 -27.63 -10.67
N TRP A 121 4.30 -28.82 -11.02
CA TRP A 121 2.94 -29.28 -10.70
C TRP A 121 2.73 -29.49 -9.20
N VAL A 122 3.71 -30.11 -8.52
CA VAL A 122 3.68 -30.34 -7.07
C VAL A 122 3.75 -29.00 -6.33
N TRP A 123 4.63 -28.11 -6.76
CA TRP A 123 4.73 -26.78 -6.14
C TRP A 123 3.46 -25.94 -6.35
N GLY A 124 2.78 -26.11 -7.50
CA GLY A 124 1.49 -25.49 -7.75
C GLY A 124 0.40 -25.97 -6.80
N SER A 125 0.31 -27.28 -6.55
CA SER A 125 -0.63 -27.85 -5.57
C SER A 125 -0.29 -27.45 -4.15
N ASP A 126 1.00 -27.42 -3.79
CA ASP A 126 1.46 -27.02 -2.45
C ASP A 126 1.15 -25.54 -2.20
N LEU A 127 1.36 -24.68 -3.20
CA LEU A 127 0.99 -23.28 -3.13
C LEU A 127 -0.52 -23.13 -2.93
N TRP A 128 -1.32 -23.87 -3.70
CA TRP A 128 -2.78 -23.83 -3.58
C TRP A 128 -3.24 -24.26 -2.18
N GLN A 129 -2.69 -25.35 -1.66
CA GLN A 129 -2.97 -25.83 -0.31
C GLN A 129 -2.55 -24.79 0.75
N LEU A 130 -1.38 -24.17 0.61
CA LEU A 130 -0.89 -23.13 1.51
C LEU A 130 -1.82 -21.91 1.52
N LEU A 131 -2.30 -21.49 0.34
CA LEU A 131 -3.29 -20.41 0.23
C LEU A 131 -4.61 -20.77 0.93
N GLN A 132 -5.08 -22.01 0.82
CA GLN A 132 -6.29 -22.46 1.50
C GLN A 132 -6.11 -22.51 3.02
N VAL A 133 -5.01 -23.09 3.50
CA VAL A 133 -4.72 -23.24 4.94
C VAL A 133 -4.55 -21.87 5.61
N HIS A 134 -3.99 -20.88 4.91
CA HIS A 134 -3.76 -19.55 5.45
C HIS A 134 -4.75 -18.49 4.95
N ALA A 135 -5.88 -18.89 4.35
CA ALA A 135 -6.84 -17.97 3.76
C ALA A 135 -7.34 -16.90 4.76
N GLU A 136 -7.59 -17.29 6.01
CA GLU A 136 -8.01 -16.35 7.06
C GLU A 136 -6.92 -15.32 7.37
N MET A 137 -5.66 -15.76 7.55
CA MET A 137 -4.54 -14.85 7.81
C MET A 137 -4.30 -13.92 6.61
N LEU A 138 -4.41 -14.44 5.39
CA LEU A 138 -4.30 -13.65 4.16
C LEU A 138 -5.41 -12.60 4.06
N PHE A 139 -6.63 -12.93 4.48
CA PHE A 139 -7.73 -11.98 4.58
C PHE A 139 -7.40 -10.84 5.56
N TRP A 140 -6.91 -11.15 6.76
CA TRP A 140 -6.50 -10.15 7.74
C TRP A 140 -5.36 -9.26 7.22
N ILE A 141 -4.33 -9.86 6.62
CA ILE A 141 -3.24 -9.11 5.97
C ILE A 141 -3.80 -8.19 4.88
N GLY A 142 -4.71 -8.70 4.03
CA GLY A 142 -5.40 -7.92 3.01
C GLY A 142 -6.13 -6.71 3.59
N MET A 143 -6.88 -6.90 4.68
CA MET A 143 -7.55 -5.81 5.40
C MET A 143 -6.55 -4.76 5.92
N GLY A 144 -5.42 -5.20 6.49
CA GLY A 144 -4.34 -4.30 6.89
C GLY A 144 -3.79 -3.48 5.73
N LEU A 145 -3.56 -4.12 4.58
CA LEU A 145 -3.11 -3.44 3.37
C LEU A 145 -4.12 -2.41 2.86
N GLU A 146 -5.42 -2.73 2.84
CA GLU A 146 -6.45 -1.78 2.43
C GLU A 146 -6.55 -0.59 3.38
N LEU A 147 -6.56 -0.85 4.68
CA LEU A 147 -6.65 0.22 5.68
C LEU A 147 -5.48 1.19 5.57
N GLY A 148 -4.27 0.68 5.29
CA GLY A 148 -3.08 1.51 5.07
C GLY A 148 -3.19 2.39 3.82
N SER A 149 -3.70 1.84 2.71
CA SER A 149 -3.84 2.57 1.44
C SER A 149 -4.97 3.61 1.50
N VAL A 150 -6.05 3.28 2.20
CA VAL A 150 -7.18 4.17 2.46
C VAL A 150 -6.76 5.31 3.39
N ASN A 151 -5.97 5.04 4.44
CA ASN A 151 -5.46 6.08 5.33
C ASN A 151 -4.65 7.15 4.58
N HIS A 152 -3.84 6.71 3.61
CA HIS A 152 -3.08 7.62 2.75
C HIS A 152 -4.00 8.51 1.92
N SER A 153 -5.01 7.92 1.27
CA SER A 153 -5.98 8.63 0.41
C SER A 153 -6.89 9.57 1.21
N LEU A 154 -7.34 9.16 2.40
CA LEU A 154 -8.12 9.97 3.33
C LEU A 154 -7.32 11.17 3.85
N SER A 155 -6.03 10.97 4.17
CA SER A 155 -5.14 12.04 4.58
C SER A 155 -5.00 13.11 3.49
N ASP A 156 -4.91 12.70 2.23
CA ASP A 156 -4.85 13.60 1.08
C ASP A 156 -6.12 14.45 0.94
N TRP A 157 -7.27 13.82 1.15
CA TRP A 157 -8.57 14.47 1.06
C TRP A 157 -8.82 15.44 2.22
N THR A 158 -8.53 15.03 3.45
CA THR A 158 -8.73 15.84 4.66
C THR A 158 -7.84 17.07 4.67
N ILE A 159 -6.54 16.92 4.39
CA ILE A 159 -5.58 18.03 4.37
C ILE A 159 -5.90 19.01 3.25
N SER A 160 -6.29 18.53 2.07
CA SER A 160 -6.66 19.40 0.95
C SER A 160 -7.97 20.16 1.20
N ARG A 161 -8.97 19.55 1.85
CA ARG A 161 -10.19 20.23 2.29
C ARG A 161 -9.90 21.27 3.37
N TRP A 162 -9.09 20.92 4.38
CA TRP A 162 -8.72 21.85 5.45
C TRP A 162 -7.96 23.07 4.94
N LYS A 163 -6.96 22.89 4.05
CA LYS A 163 -6.26 24.00 3.41
C LYS A 163 -7.19 24.90 2.61
N ARG A 164 -8.14 24.32 1.85
CA ARG A 164 -9.15 25.09 1.10
C ARG A 164 -10.06 25.88 2.02
N TRP A 165 -10.51 25.28 3.12
CA TRP A 165 -11.35 25.95 4.12
C TRP A 165 -10.61 27.09 4.83
N ARG A 166 -9.35 26.88 5.25
CA ARG A 166 -8.52 27.93 5.87
C ARG A 166 -8.30 29.10 4.92
N LYS A 167 -7.99 28.83 3.63
CA LYS A 167 -7.80 29.87 2.60
C LYS A 167 -9.10 30.66 2.36
N ARG A 168 -10.26 29.98 2.36
CA ARG A 168 -11.59 30.63 2.29
C ARG A 168 -11.88 31.51 3.53
N ARG A 169 -11.50 31.08 4.72
CA ARG A 169 -11.63 31.88 5.96
C ARG A 169 -10.73 33.11 5.95
N GLN A 170 -9.45 32.97 5.55
CA GLN A 170 -8.51 34.09 5.44
C GLN A 170 -8.92 35.11 4.35
N ALA A 171 -9.53 34.65 3.26
CA ALA A 171 -10.08 35.55 2.23
C ALA A 171 -11.33 36.31 2.69
N ARG A 172 -12.03 35.82 3.72
CA ARG A 172 -13.21 36.46 4.32
C ARG A 172 -12.87 37.37 5.51
N SER A 173 -11.61 37.38 5.98
CA SER A 173 -11.16 38.26 7.06
C SER A 173 -11.11 39.73 6.58
N PRO A 174 -11.74 40.69 7.30
CA PRO A 174 -11.90 42.08 6.85
C PRO A 174 -10.57 42.84 6.65
N ALA A 175 -9.48 42.38 7.27
CA ALA A 175 -8.15 42.98 7.14
C ALA A 175 -7.61 43.01 5.69
N ARG A 176 -8.06 42.11 4.80
CA ARG A 176 -7.60 42.05 3.41
C ARG A 176 -8.41 42.91 2.42
N ARG A 177 -9.56 43.47 2.84
CA ARG A 177 -10.34 44.40 2.02
C ARG A 177 -9.80 45.83 2.07
N LEU A 178 -8.99 46.17 3.07
CA LEU A 178 -8.41 47.50 3.23
C LEU A 178 -7.09 47.69 2.46
N SER A 179 -6.44 46.60 2.03
CA SER A 179 -5.18 46.68 1.26
C SER A 179 -5.36 46.82 -0.25
N TYR A 180 -6.61 46.83 -0.76
CA TYR A 180 -6.92 47.00 -2.19
C TYR A 180 -7.61 48.35 -2.48
N ARG A 181 -7.65 49.25 -1.48
CA ARG A 181 -8.31 50.55 -1.56
C ARG A 181 -7.34 51.74 -1.39
N ARG A 182 -6.04 51.50 -1.55
CA ARG A 182 -5.01 52.55 -1.64
C ARG A 182 -4.30 52.46 -2.97
#